data_AF-A0A7K0QSA9-F1
#
_entry.id   AF-A0A7K0QSA9-F1
#
_cell.length_a   1.000
_cell.length_b   1.000
_cell.length_c   1.000
_cell.angle_alpha   90.00
_cell.angle_beta   90.00
_cell.angle_gamma   90.00
#
_symmetry.space_group_name_H-M   'P 1'
#
loop_
_entity.id
_entity.type
_entity.pdbx_description
1 polymer ?
#
loop_
_entity_poly.entity_id
_entity_poly.type
_entity_poly.pdbx_seq_one_letter_code
_entity_poly.pdbx_strand_id
1 'polypeptide(L)'
;MTTPESESAKPTSRAGRNLPAAIGVGLGIGIVVLISLFTWRPLFVGVVILAIGMGVHELIKAGASRDIAMTRVPLYAAAVVSPVVAYIWGITAITVTFGVTVVLIFMRRIRGGTSGYVRDVTASVFVAAYLPFMAGFVMVMFAADNGPSR
;
A
#
# COMPACT_ATOMS: atom_id res chain seq x y z
N MET A 1 -15.03 24.84 -53.58
CA MET A 1 -15.32 25.27 -52.20
C MET A 1 -14.49 24.36 -51.29
N THR A 2 -13.28 24.80 -50.94
CA THR A 2 -12.29 24.03 -50.17
C THR A 2 -12.43 24.38 -48.70
N THR A 3 -12.88 23.44 -47.88
CA THR A 3 -12.90 23.56 -46.42
C THR A 3 -11.47 23.45 -45.89
N PRO A 4 -10.97 24.38 -45.05
CA PRO A 4 -9.67 24.22 -44.43
C PRO A 4 -9.74 23.11 -43.37
N GLU A 5 -8.77 22.22 -43.43
CA GLU A 5 -8.51 21.14 -42.49
C GLU A 5 -8.22 21.75 -41.11
N SER A 6 -9.03 21.39 -40.12
CA SER A 6 -8.83 21.79 -38.73
C SER A 6 -7.57 21.11 -38.19
N GLU A 7 -6.47 21.83 -38.20
CA GLU A 7 -5.19 21.46 -37.58
C GLU A 7 -5.43 21.05 -36.11
N SER A 8 -5.23 19.75 -35.84
CA SER A 8 -5.37 19.17 -34.51
C SER A 8 -4.31 19.77 -33.59
N ALA A 9 -4.73 20.73 -32.75
CA ALA A 9 -3.91 21.29 -31.70
C ALA A 9 -3.48 20.18 -30.72
N LYS A 10 -2.21 19.77 -30.79
CA LYS A 10 -1.60 18.84 -29.83
C LYS A 10 -1.82 19.40 -28.41
N PRO A 11 -2.39 18.62 -27.46
CA PRO A 11 -2.53 19.08 -26.09
C PRO A 11 -1.15 19.37 -25.51
N THR A 12 -0.90 20.63 -25.16
CA THR A 12 0.32 21.07 -24.48
C THR A 12 0.46 20.28 -23.17
N SER A 13 1.49 19.44 -23.10
CA SER A 13 1.85 18.67 -21.91
C SER A 13 1.97 19.60 -20.70
N ARG A 14 1.14 19.37 -19.67
CA ARG A 14 1.21 20.03 -18.35
C ARG A 14 2.26 19.37 -17.43
N ALA A 15 3.11 18.50 -17.97
CA ALA A 15 4.18 17.87 -17.20
C ALA A 15 5.26 18.92 -16.86
N GLY A 16 5.58 19.09 -15.57
CA GLY A 16 6.73 19.90 -15.12
C GLY A 16 6.42 21.16 -14.32
N ARG A 17 5.16 21.63 -14.26
CA ARG A 17 4.84 22.86 -13.47
C ARG A 17 5.12 22.72 -11.98
N ASN A 18 5.05 21.50 -11.45
CA ASN A 18 5.26 21.21 -10.04
C ASN A 18 6.60 20.50 -9.79
N LEU A 19 7.58 20.61 -10.70
CA LEU A 19 8.87 19.92 -10.56
C LEU A 19 9.60 20.26 -9.24
N PRO A 20 9.68 21.53 -8.79
CA PRO A 20 10.28 21.85 -7.49
C PRO A 20 9.49 21.29 -6.31
N ALA A 21 8.16 21.27 -6.40
CA ALA A 21 7.32 20.70 -5.36
C ALA A 21 7.48 19.17 -5.27
N ALA A 22 7.60 18.48 -6.40
CA ALA A 22 7.85 17.04 -6.43
C ALA A 22 9.20 16.69 -5.79
N ILE A 23 10.25 17.49 -6.06
CA ILE A 23 11.56 17.36 -5.40
C ILE A 23 11.42 17.59 -3.89
N GLY A 24 10.71 18.64 -3.48
CA GLY A 24 10.48 18.95 -2.07
C GLY A 24 9.75 17.82 -1.32
N VAL A 25 8.72 17.23 -1.91
CA VAL A 25 8.00 16.08 -1.34
C VAL A 25 8.89 14.84 -1.29
N GLY A 26 9.62 14.53 -2.36
CA GLY A 26 10.53 13.40 -2.41
C GLY A 26 11.62 13.49 -1.33
N LEU A 27 12.26 14.66 -1.21
CA LEU A 27 13.24 14.93 -0.16
C LEU A 27 12.61 14.89 1.23
N GLY A 28 11.42 15.46 1.42
CA GLY A 28 10.71 15.44 2.69
C GLY A 28 10.42 14.02 3.17
N ILE A 29 9.87 13.17 2.29
CA ILE A 29 9.62 11.76 2.60
C ILE A 29 10.94 11.03 2.88
N GLY A 30 11.97 11.26 2.06
CA GLY A 30 13.29 10.66 2.25
C GLY A 30 13.91 11.02 3.61
N ILE A 31 13.84 12.29 4.00
CA ILE A 31 14.32 12.77 5.30
C ILE A 31 13.54 12.14 6.45
N VAL A 32 12.21 12.10 6.37
CA VAL A 32 11.37 11.45 7.41
C VAL A 32 11.74 9.98 7.57
N VAL A 33 11.91 9.27 6.45
CA VAL A 33 12.34 7.86 6.45
C VAL A 33 13.71 7.71 7.11
N LEU A 34 14.71 8.48 6.69
CA LEU A 34 16.07 8.41 7.24
C LEU A 34 16.09 8.74 8.74
N ILE A 35 15.47 9.85 9.15
CA ILE A 35 15.41 10.26 10.56
C ILE A 35 14.74 9.17 11.40
N SER A 36 13.59 8.64 10.95
CA SER A 36 12.89 7.59 11.69
C SER A 36 13.70 6.31 11.82
N LEU A 37 14.49 5.95 10.79
CA LEU A 37 15.35 4.77 10.78
C LEU A 37 16.51 4.88 11.78
N PHE A 38 17.16 6.04 11.87
CA PHE A 38 18.35 6.23 12.72
C PHE A 38 18.03 6.68 14.16
N THR A 39 16.86 7.25 14.42
CA THR A 39 16.54 7.83 15.74
C THR A 39 15.89 6.82 16.68
N TRP A 40 14.83 6.14 16.23
CA TRP A 40 14.04 5.27 17.11
C TRP A 40 13.32 4.18 16.33
N ARG A 41 13.68 2.91 16.55
CA ARG A 41 13.14 1.76 15.79
C ARG A 41 11.60 1.75 15.69
N PRO A 42 10.82 2.06 16.75
CA PRO A 42 9.37 2.10 16.65
C PRO A 42 8.82 3.22 15.75
N LEU A 43 9.53 4.35 15.60
CA LEU A 43 9.07 5.44 14.71
C LEU A 43 9.03 4.97 13.27
N PHE A 44 10.04 4.22 12.83
CA PHE A 44 10.08 3.69 11.47
C PHE A 44 8.90 2.72 11.22
N VAL A 45 8.57 1.87 12.19
CA VAL A 45 7.38 0.99 12.11
C VAL A 45 6.11 1.84 11.93
N GLY A 46 5.97 2.92 12.69
CA GLY A 46 4.85 3.87 12.55
C GLY A 46 4.78 4.52 11.17
N VAL A 47 5.91 4.97 10.61
CA VAL A 47 5.98 5.54 9.26
C VAL A 47 5.52 4.53 8.21
N VAL A 48 5.96 3.27 8.33
CA VAL A 48 5.55 2.21 7.40
C VAL A 48 4.06 1.90 7.52
N ILE A 49 3.50 1.82 8.74
CA ILE A 49 2.06 1.63 8.94
C ILE A 49 1.27 2.74 8.24
N LEU A 50 1.69 4.00 8.38
CA LEU A 50 1.03 5.12 7.73
C LEU A 50 1.14 5.05 6.20
N ALA A 51 2.34 4.75 5.68
CA ALA A 51 2.58 4.62 4.24
C ALA A 51 1.73 3.50 3.62
N ILE A 52 1.70 2.33 4.25
CA ILE A 52 0.91 1.18 3.81
C ILE A 52 -0.57 1.43 3.96
N GLY A 53 -1.01 2.06 5.05
CA GLY A 53 -2.41 2.47 5.25
C GLY A 53 -2.90 3.40 4.15
N MET A 54 -2.09 4.40 3.77
CA MET A 54 -2.40 5.29 2.63
C MET A 54 -2.43 4.53 1.31
N GLY A 55 -1.46 3.65 1.05
CA GLY A 55 -1.44 2.83 -0.16
C GLY A 55 -2.67 1.92 -0.27
N VAL A 56 -3.07 1.30 0.84
CA VAL A 56 -4.29 0.47 0.91
C VAL A 56 -5.53 1.33 0.66
N HIS A 57 -5.60 2.53 1.24
CA HIS A 57 -6.69 3.46 1.01
C HIS A 57 -6.85 3.82 -0.48
N GLU A 58 -5.74 4.18 -1.14
CA GLU A 58 -5.75 4.54 -2.55
C GLU A 58 -6.07 3.36 -3.45
N LEU A 59 -5.60 2.14 -3.14
CA LEU A 59 -5.98 0.94 -3.90
C LEU A 59 -7.46 0.59 -3.74
N ILE A 60 -8.03 0.73 -2.54
CA ILE A 60 -9.46 0.55 -2.31
C ILE A 60 -10.26 1.58 -3.11
N LYS A 61 -9.83 2.85 -3.08
CA LYS A 61 -10.48 3.94 -3.82
C LYS A 61 -10.40 3.74 -5.34
N ALA A 62 -9.24 3.30 -5.84
CA ALA A 62 -9.05 2.98 -7.25
C ALA A 62 -9.83 1.73 -7.68
N GLY A 63 -10.02 0.75 -6.80
CA GLY A 63 -10.91 -0.38 -7.04
C GLY A 63 -12.39 0.03 -7.10
N ALA A 64 -12.79 0.94 -6.21
CA ALA A 64 -14.16 1.43 -6.16
C ALA A 64 -14.59 2.16 -7.44
N SER A 65 -13.67 2.82 -8.15
CA SER A 65 -13.97 3.44 -9.45
C SER A 65 -14.23 2.44 -10.59
N ARG A 66 -14.03 1.14 -10.33
CA ARG A 66 -14.33 0.02 -11.26
C ARG A 66 -15.37 -0.96 -10.66
N ASP A 67 -16.21 -0.49 -9.75
CA ASP A 67 -17.23 -1.28 -9.06
C ASP A 67 -16.69 -2.51 -8.30
N ILE A 68 -15.44 -2.44 -7.82
CA ILE A 68 -14.84 -3.49 -6.99
C ILE A 68 -15.06 -3.16 -5.51
N ALA A 69 -15.85 -3.99 -4.83
CA ALA A 69 -16.17 -3.82 -3.42
C ALA A 69 -15.16 -4.58 -2.54
N MET A 70 -13.95 -4.03 -2.42
CA MET A 70 -12.88 -4.62 -1.60
C MET A 70 -13.22 -4.66 -0.11
N THR A 71 -12.67 -5.66 0.58
CA THR A 71 -12.98 -5.95 1.98
C THR A 71 -12.17 -5.06 2.93
N ARG A 72 -12.62 -3.82 3.10
CA ARG A 72 -11.87 -2.72 3.75
C ARG A 72 -11.26 -3.07 5.11
N VAL A 73 -12.04 -3.62 6.04
CA VAL A 73 -11.57 -3.81 7.43
C VAL A 73 -10.43 -4.81 7.56
N PRO A 74 -10.49 -6.03 6.99
CA PRO A 74 -9.33 -6.92 6.91
C PRO A 74 -8.10 -6.26 6.28
N LEU A 75 -8.28 -5.42 5.25
CA LEU A 75 -7.17 -4.75 4.58
C LEU A 75 -6.48 -3.70 5.48
N TYR A 76 -7.26 -2.83 6.13
CA TYR A 76 -6.70 -1.86 7.08
C TYR A 76 -6.13 -2.55 8.33
N ALA A 77 -6.77 -3.61 8.82
CA ALA A 77 -6.23 -4.40 9.90
C ALA A 77 -4.87 -5.01 9.52
N ALA A 78 -4.76 -5.61 8.32
CA ALA A 78 -3.50 -6.13 7.82
C ALA A 78 -2.44 -5.03 7.65
N ALA A 79 -2.80 -3.84 7.17
CA ALA A 79 -1.88 -2.70 7.04
C ALA A 79 -1.18 -2.32 8.36
N VAL A 80 -1.85 -2.54 9.50
CA VAL A 80 -1.31 -2.26 10.83
C VAL A 80 -0.65 -3.51 11.42
N VAL A 81 -1.36 -4.64 11.43
CA VAL A 81 -0.93 -5.86 12.12
C VAL A 81 0.30 -6.47 11.46
N SER A 82 0.34 -6.55 10.13
CA SER A 82 1.43 -7.18 9.38
C SER A 82 2.82 -6.60 9.70
N PRO A 83 3.07 -5.28 9.62
CA PRO A 83 4.38 -4.74 9.96
C PRO A 83 4.73 -4.94 11.45
N VAL A 84 3.76 -4.86 12.37
CA VAL A 84 4.00 -5.03 13.81
C VAL A 84 4.39 -6.47 14.14
N VAL A 85 3.63 -7.45 13.67
CA VAL A 85 3.91 -8.87 13.95
C VAL A 85 5.20 -9.33 13.30
N ALA A 86 5.50 -8.82 12.09
CA ALA A 86 6.75 -9.09 11.40
C ALA A 86 7.96 -8.55 12.15
N TYR A 87 7.84 -7.33 12.71
CA TYR A 87 8.89 -6.69 13.48
C TYR A 87 9.20 -7.44 14.79
N ILE A 88 8.18 -7.96 15.47
CA ILE A 88 8.35 -8.60 16.79
C ILE A 88 8.64 -10.10 16.68
N TRP A 89 7.95 -10.81 15.78
CA TRP A 89 7.93 -12.28 15.72
C TRP A 89 8.45 -12.85 14.39
N GLY A 90 8.87 -12.00 13.45
CA GLY A 90 9.57 -12.42 12.25
C GLY A 90 8.67 -13.06 11.18
N ILE A 91 9.31 -13.83 10.29
CA ILE A 91 8.74 -14.34 9.03
C ILE A 91 7.55 -15.30 9.24
N THR A 92 7.60 -16.14 10.28
CA THR A 92 6.54 -17.10 10.58
C THR A 92 5.25 -16.38 10.95
N ALA A 93 5.34 -15.33 11.76
CA ALA A 93 4.18 -14.58 12.22
C ALA A 93 3.49 -13.80 11.10
N ILE A 94 4.25 -13.18 10.19
CA ILE A 94 3.67 -12.50 9.03
C ILE A 94 3.00 -13.48 8.06
N THR A 95 3.58 -14.68 7.88
CA THR A 95 2.97 -15.72 7.04
C THR A 95 1.62 -16.18 7.59
N VAL A 96 1.55 -16.43 8.90
CA VAL A 96 0.28 -16.76 9.59
C VAL A 96 -0.72 -15.60 9.48
N THR A 97 -0.26 -14.37 9.70
CA THR A 97 -1.10 -13.16 9.62
C THR A 97 -1.68 -12.95 8.23
N PHE A 98 -0.92 -13.22 7.18
CA PHE A 98 -1.41 -13.18 5.81
C PHE A 98 -2.50 -14.24 5.57
N GLY A 99 -2.28 -15.47 6.00
CA GLY A 99 -3.29 -16.54 5.94
C GLY A 99 -4.59 -16.17 6.67
N VAL A 100 -4.49 -15.66 7.91
CA VAL A 100 -5.63 -15.17 8.69
C VAL A 100 -6.35 -14.03 7.97
N THR A 101 -5.61 -13.09 7.39
CA THR A 101 -6.18 -11.97 6.62
C THR A 101 -6.99 -12.47 5.43
N VAL A 102 -6.48 -13.45 4.70
CA VAL A 102 -7.19 -14.07 3.57
C VAL A 102 -8.49 -14.74 4.03
N VAL A 103 -8.46 -15.48 5.14
CA VAL A 103 -9.68 -16.08 5.73
C VAL A 103 -10.68 -15.00 6.14
N LEU A 104 -10.22 -13.91 6.77
CA LEU A 104 -11.08 -12.79 7.16
C LEU A 104 -11.70 -12.08 5.96
N ILE A 105 -10.98 -11.97 4.84
CA ILE A 105 -11.50 -11.48 3.57
C ILE A 105 -12.66 -12.36 3.09
N PHE A 106 -12.46 -13.67 3.02
CA PHE A 106 -13.52 -14.62 2.64
C PHE A 106 -14.74 -14.54 3.58
N MET A 107 -14.52 -14.62 4.90
CA MET A 107 -15.58 -14.57 5.92
C MET A 107 -16.38 -13.26 5.90
N ARG A 108 -15.74 -12.15 5.54
CA ARG A 108 -16.43 -10.87 5.48
C ARG A 108 -17.11 -10.66 4.15
N ARG A 109 -16.54 -11.14 3.04
CA ARG A 109 -17.14 -10.99 1.72
C ARG A 109 -18.35 -11.91 1.51
N ILE A 110 -18.37 -13.10 2.12
CA ILE A 110 -19.50 -14.05 2.01
C ILE A 110 -20.79 -13.49 2.62
N ARG A 111 -20.67 -12.66 3.67
CA ARG A 111 -21.81 -11.98 4.30
C ARG A 111 -22.51 -10.98 3.37
N GLY A 112 -21.84 -10.53 2.31
CA GLY A 112 -22.36 -9.60 1.30
C GLY A 112 -22.94 -10.27 0.05
N GLY A 113 -23.09 -11.60 0.02
CA GLY A 113 -23.62 -12.34 -1.12
C GLY A 113 -22.60 -12.66 -2.22
N THR A 114 -23.05 -13.29 -3.31
CA THR A 114 -22.19 -13.89 -4.35
C THR A 114 -21.90 -12.98 -5.55
N SER A 115 -22.70 -11.94 -5.78
CA SER A 115 -22.49 -11.00 -6.89
C SER A 115 -21.11 -10.36 -6.79
N GLY A 116 -20.28 -10.44 -7.84
CA GLY A 116 -18.93 -9.87 -7.85
C GLY A 116 -17.93 -10.52 -6.86
N TYR A 117 -18.28 -11.64 -6.22
CA TYR A 117 -17.50 -12.23 -5.13
C TYR A 117 -16.04 -12.52 -5.53
N VAL A 118 -15.82 -13.23 -6.64
CA VAL A 118 -14.47 -13.58 -7.09
C VAL A 118 -13.65 -12.33 -7.41
N ARG A 119 -14.26 -11.34 -8.08
CA ARG A 119 -13.60 -10.06 -8.38
C ARG A 119 -13.15 -9.34 -7.11
N ASP A 120 -14.04 -9.23 -6.13
CA ASP A 120 -13.78 -8.48 -4.89
C ASP A 120 -12.80 -9.20 -3.97
N VAL A 121 -12.92 -10.52 -3.84
CA VAL A 121 -11.99 -11.34 -3.07
C VAL A 121 -10.61 -11.29 -3.70
N THR A 122 -10.48 -11.55 -5.00
CA THR A 122 -9.17 -11.55 -5.68
C THR A 122 -8.51 -10.18 -5.57
N ALA A 123 -9.27 -9.10 -5.76
CA ALA A 123 -8.76 -7.75 -5.56
C ALA A 123 -8.32 -7.48 -4.11
N SER A 124 -9.10 -7.94 -3.12
CA SER A 124 -8.73 -7.80 -1.70
C SER A 124 -7.48 -8.61 -1.35
N VAL A 125 -7.38 -9.87 -1.79
CA VAL A 125 -6.21 -10.71 -1.55
C VAL A 125 -4.97 -10.13 -2.24
N PHE A 126 -5.13 -9.60 -3.46
CA PHE A 126 -4.06 -8.89 -4.16
C PHE A 126 -3.56 -7.70 -3.34
N VAL A 127 -4.45 -6.84 -2.85
CA VAL A 127 -4.05 -5.70 -2.00
C VAL A 127 -3.34 -6.17 -0.73
N ALA A 128 -3.86 -7.20 -0.06
CA ALA A 128 -3.26 -7.76 1.16
C ALA A 128 -1.85 -8.35 0.92
N ALA A 129 -1.66 -9.03 -0.21
CA ALA A 129 -0.38 -9.63 -0.59
C ALA A 129 0.62 -8.57 -1.05
N TYR A 130 0.16 -7.57 -1.80
CA TYR A 130 1.02 -6.57 -2.40
C TYR A 130 1.53 -5.54 -1.40
N LEU A 131 0.68 -5.08 -0.48
CA LEU A 131 1.03 -4.01 0.46
C LEU A 131 1.33 -4.55 1.87
N PRO A 132 0.35 -4.99 2.68
CA PRO A 132 0.62 -5.50 4.03
C PRO A 132 1.67 -6.62 4.12
N PHE A 133 1.59 -7.62 3.25
CA PHE A 133 2.51 -8.76 3.31
C PHE A 133 3.93 -8.38 2.90
N MET A 134 4.11 -7.60 1.83
CA MET A 134 5.42 -7.05 1.44
C MET A 134 6.02 -6.14 2.51
N ALA A 135 5.20 -5.30 3.15
CA ALA A 135 5.64 -4.48 4.27
C ALA A 135 6.15 -5.32 5.45
N GLY A 136 5.56 -6.49 5.66
CA GLY A 136 6.05 -7.45 6.64
C GLY A 136 7.47 -7.91 6.33
N PHE A 137 7.81 -8.23 5.08
CA PHE A 137 9.21 -8.56 4.72
C PHE A 137 10.18 -7.42 5.01
N VAL A 138 9.80 -6.18 4.70
CA VAL A 138 10.60 -4.99 5.06
C VAL A 138 10.85 -4.95 6.57
N MET A 139 9.86 -5.28 7.39
CA MET A 139 9.99 -5.31 8.84
C MET A 139 10.85 -6.47 9.36
N VAL A 140 10.77 -7.64 8.73
CA VAL A 140 11.67 -8.75 9.06
C VAL A 140 13.12 -8.37 8.76
N MET A 141 13.38 -7.74 7.61
CA MET A 141 14.72 -7.26 7.26
C MET A 141 15.20 -6.15 8.20
N PHE A 142 14.31 -5.24 8.58
CA PHE A 142 14.62 -4.17 9.52
C PHE A 142 14.91 -4.67 10.94
N ALA A 143 14.25 -5.76 11.36
CA ALA A 143 14.47 -6.38 12.67
C ALA A 143 15.75 -7.26 12.71
N ALA A 144 16.24 -7.73 11.56
CA ALA A 144 17.42 -8.58 11.49
C ALA A 144 18.67 -7.87 12.04
N ASP A 145 19.50 -8.61 12.80
CA ASP A 145 20.62 -8.06 13.57
C ASP A 145 21.82 -7.57 12.74
N ASN A 146 21.76 -7.61 11.40
CA ASN A 146 22.90 -7.43 10.49
C ASN A 146 23.10 -5.97 10.02
N GLY A 147 22.93 -5.00 10.91
CA GLY A 147 23.23 -3.60 10.60
C GLY A 147 24.75 -3.32 10.62
N PRO A 148 25.30 -2.53 9.68
CA PRO A 148 26.74 -2.24 9.63
C PRO A 148 27.27 -1.38 10.79
N SER A 149 26.40 -0.93 11.71
CA SER A 149 26.70 -0.03 12.82
C SER A 149 26.63 -0.70 14.21
N ARG A 150 26.86 -2.01 14.29
CA ARG A 150 27.01 -2.73 15.57
C ARG A 150 28.37 -3.40 15.62
#